data_AF-A0A927ZCT8-F1
#
_entry.id   AF-A0A927ZCT8-F1
#
_cell.length_a   1.000
_cell.length_b   1.000
_cell.length_c   1.000
_cell.angle_alpha   90.00
_cell.angle_beta   90.00
_cell.angle_gamma   90.00
#
_symmetry.space_group_name_H-M   'P 1'
#
loop_
_entity.id
_entity.type
_entity.pdbx_description
1 polymer ?
#
loop_
_entity_poly.entity_id
_entity_poly.type
_entity_poly.pdbx_seq_one_letter_code
_entity_poly.pdbx_strand_id
1 'polypeptide(L)' 'MKEKQKIINIAVIAHVDAGKSTLVDALLAQSQVFRDNEQIVDCVMDSDAIERERGITIYSKNCS' A
#
# COMPACT_ATOMS: atom_id res chain seq x y z
N MET A 1 -7.07 -9.32 -31.80
CA MET A 1 -6.39 -9.92 -30.65
C MET A 1 -6.36 -8.86 -29.55
N LYS A 2 -7.03 -9.07 -28.40
CA LYS A 2 -6.92 -8.12 -27.27
C LYS A 2 -5.47 -8.16 -26.77
N GLU A 3 -4.79 -7.04 -26.78
CA GLU A 3 -3.49 -6.92 -26.11
C GLU A 3 -3.63 -7.36 -24.65
N LYS A 4 -2.83 -8.34 -24.23
CA LYS A 4 -2.72 -8.69 -22.81
C LYS A 4 -2.06 -7.49 -22.12
N GLN A 5 -2.84 -6.74 -21.35
CA GLN A 5 -2.28 -5.79 -20.39
C GLN A 5 -1.31 -6.55 -19.49
N LYS A 6 -0.05 -6.09 -19.44
CA LYS A 6 1.00 -6.68 -18.61
C LYS A 6 0.77 -6.25 -17.15
N ILE A 7 -0.21 -6.88 -16.50
CA ILE A 7 -0.49 -6.69 -15.08
C ILE A 7 0.46 -7.59 -14.29
N ILE A 8 1.15 -7.02 -13.29
CA ILE A 8 2.03 -7.74 -12.37
C ILE A 8 1.44 -7.62 -10.98
N ASN A 9 1.11 -8.76 -10.35
CA ASN A 9 0.67 -8.80 -8.96
C ASN A 9 1.91 -9.03 -8.08
N ILE A 10 2.09 -8.16 -7.09
CA ILE A 10 3.19 -8.25 -6.11
C ILE A 10 2.63 -8.25 -4.69
N ALA A 11 3.33 -8.91 -3.76
CA ALA A 11 3.01 -8.92 -2.35
C ALA A 11 4.27 -8.66 -1.53
N VAL A 12 4.16 -7.88 -0.46
CA VAL A 12 5.27 -7.57 0.46
C VAL A 12 5.01 -8.31 1.78
N ILE A 13 5.99 -9.11 2.21
CA ILE A 13 5.96 -9.85 3.49
C ILE A 13 7.19 -9.42 4.28
N ALA A 14 7.01 -9.02 5.53
CA ALA A 14 8.09 -8.59 6.40
C ALA A 14 7.79 -8.96 7.86
N HIS A 15 8.83 -8.93 8.70
CA HIS A 15 8.70 -9.10 10.14
C HIS A 15 7.97 -7.90 10.79
N VAL A 16 7.53 -8.05 12.04
CA VAL A 16 6.95 -6.95 12.83
C VAL A 16 7.98 -5.83 12.94
N ASP A 17 7.53 -4.57 12.82
CA ASP A 17 8.36 -3.35 12.81
C ASP A 17 9.45 -3.27 11.74
N ALA A 18 9.40 -4.12 10.71
CA ALA A 18 10.35 -4.09 9.59
C ALA A 18 10.05 -3.01 8.53
N GLY A 19 9.13 -2.08 8.82
CA GLY A 19 8.82 -0.97 7.92
C GLY A 19 8.03 -1.34 6.66
N LYS A 20 7.24 -2.44 6.70
CA LYS A 20 6.40 -2.88 5.57
C LYS A 20 5.49 -1.77 5.05
N SER A 21 4.78 -1.09 5.95
CA SER A 21 3.83 -0.02 5.59
C SER A 21 4.57 1.16 4.94
N THR A 22 5.70 1.57 5.52
CA THR A 22 6.57 2.63 4.97
C THR A 22 7.08 2.32 3.57
N LEU A 23 7.45 1.06 3.29
CA LEU A 23 7.90 0.64 1.96
C LEU A 23 6.77 0.71 0.93
N VAL A 24 5.57 0.25 1.31
CA VAL A 24 4.39 0.30 0.42
C VAL A 24 4.00 1.75 0.12
N ASP A 25 4.01 2.63 1.12
CA ASP A 25 3.71 4.05 0.94
C ASP A 25 4.71 4.71 -0.03
N ALA A 26 6.01 4.41 0.10
CA ALA A 26 7.04 4.91 -0.81
C ALA A 26 6.85 4.40 -2.27
N LEU A 27 6.46 3.13 -2.45
CA LEU A 27 6.17 2.57 -3.78
C LEU A 27 4.96 3.25 -4.43
N LEU A 28 3.91 3.53 -3.66
CA LEU A 28 2.71 4.21 -4.15
C LEU A 28 3.01 5.68 -4.50
N ALA A 29 3.79 6.37 -3.66
CA ALA A 29 4.23 7.75 -3.91
C ALA A 29 5.11 7.85 -5.17
N GLN A 30 6.06 6.93 -5.37
CA GLN A 30 6.91 6.91 -6.56
C GLN A 30 6.11 6.60 -7.83
N SER A 31 5.07 5.76 -7.73
CA SER A 31 4.28 5.32 -8.88
C SER A 31 3.27 6.37 -9.38
N GLN A 32 3.22 7.58 -8.78
CA GLN A 32 2.29 8.66 -9.13
C GLN A 32 0.83 8.20 -9.25
N VAL A 33 0.43 7.20 -8.45
CA VAL A 33 -0.93 6.64 -8.49
C VAL A 33 -1.95 7.64 -7.93
N PHE A 34 -1.51 8.49 -7.00
CA PHE A 34 -2.35 9.52 -6.39
C PHE A 34 -2.41 10.77 -7.26
N ARG A 35 -3.61 11.34 -7.39
CA ARG A 35 -3.80 12.66 -8.01
C ARG A 35 -3.30 13.74 -7.07
N ASP A 36 -2.84 14.87 -7.60
CA ASP A 36 -2.31 16.03 -6.84
C ASP A 36 -3.24 16.56 -5.72
N ASN A 37 -4.53 16.19 -5.72
CA ASN A 37 -5.54 16.59 -4.72
C ASN A 37 -5.95 15.48 -3.75
N GLU A 38 -5.28 14.32 -3.76
CA GLU A 38 -5.61 13.21 -2.88
C GLU A 38 -4.79 13.33 -1.59
N GLN A 39 -5.46 13.34 -0.43
CA GLN A 39 -4.77 13.36 0.86
C GLN A 39 -4.02 12.04 1.01
N ILE A 40 -2.70 12.09 0.89
CA ILE A 40 -1.81 10.99 1.25
C ILE A 40 -1.88 10.88 2.77
N VAL A 41 -2.61 9.88 3.25
CA VAL A 41 -2.65 9.52 4.67
C VAL A 41 -1.50 8.55 4.90
N ASP A 42 -0.70 8.75 5.95
CA ASP A 42 0.31 7.77 6.35
C ASP A 42 -0.34 6.39 6.55
N CYS A 43 0.32 5.32 6.09
CA CYS A 43 -0.19 3.96 6.10
C CYS A 43 -1.52 3.81 5.33
N VAL A 44 -1.51 4.12 4.03
CA VAL A 44 -2.72 4.13 3.16
C VAL A 44 -3.50 2.80 3.22
N MET A 45 -2.80 1.70 3.47
CA MET A 45 -3.37 0.35 3.52
C MET A 45 -3.99 -0.01 4.87
N ASP A 46 -3.57 0.64 5.96
CA ASP A 46 -4.05 0.39 7.31
C ASP A 46 -5.37 1.16 7.49
N SER A 47 -6.48 0.42 7.47
CA SER A 47 -7.83 0.98 7.32
C SER A 47 -8.58 1.07 8.63
N ASP A 48 -8.24 0.20 9.59
CA ASP A 48 -8.85 0.20 10.90
C ASP A 48 -8.09 1.11 11.87
N ALA A 49 -8.81 1.75 12.80
CA ALA A 49 -8.21 2.62 13.81
C ALA A 49 -7.17 1.87 14.67
N ILE A 50 -7.40 0.58 14.94
CA ILE A 50 -6.49 -0.29 15.69
C ILE A 50 -5.18 -0.51 14.94
N GLU A 51 -5.23 -0.66 13.62
CA GLU A 51 -4.04 -0.84 12.77
C GLU A 51 -3.17 0.41 12.82
N ARG A 52 -3.79 1.60 12.68
CA ARG A 52 -3.10 2.90 12.73
C ARG A 52 -2.53 3.23 14.10
N GLU A 53 -3.29 2.99 15.17
CA GLU A 53 -2.85 3.27 16.55
C GLU A 53 -1.66 2.39 16.95
N ARG A 54 -1.59 1.16 16.44
CA ARG A 54 -0.57 0.18 16.82
C ARG A 54 0.54 -0.01 15.79
N GLY A 55 0.44 0.61 14.61
CA GLY A 55 1.43 0.46 13.53
C GLY A 55 1.51 -0.97 12.97
N ILE A 56 0.41 -1.73 13.01
CA ILE A 56 0.35 -3.12 12.53
C ILE A 56 -0.63 -3.26 11.36
N THR A 57 -0.34 -4.17 10.44
CA THR A 57 -1.29 -4.56 9.38
C THR A 57 -1.93 -5.89 9.77
N ILE A 58 -3.23 -5.88 10.02
CA ILE A 58 -4.02 -7.08 10.37
C ILE A 58 -4.62 -7.68 9.10
N TYR A 59 -5.10 -6.84 8.19
CA TYR A 59 -5.71 -7.28 6.93
C TYR A 59 -4.91 -6.86 5.70
N SER A 60 -4.69 -7.80 4.78
CA SER A 60 -4.10 -7.48 3.48
C SER A 60 -5.15 -6.84 2.57
N LYS A 61 -4.87 -5.65 2.02
CA LYS A 61 -5.67 -5.02 0.97
C LYS A 61 -4.96 -5.06 -0.37
N ASN A 62 -5.75 -5.06 -1.44
CA ASN A 62 -5.26 -4.87 -2.80
C ASN A 62 -5.34 -3.38 -3.15
N CYS A 63 -4.24 -2.79 -3.62
CA CYS A 63 -4.29 -1.53 -4.37
C CYS A 63 -4.61 -1.86 -5.82
N SER A 64 -5.81 -1.55 -6.28
CA SER A 64 -6.26 -1.71 -7.67
C SER A 64 -6.64 -0.39 -8.28
#